data_AF-A0A2E5J073-F1
#
_entry.id   AF-A0A2E5J073-F1
#
_cell.length_a   1.000
_cell.length_b   1.000
_cell.length_c   1.000
_cell.angle_alpha   90.00
_cell.angle_beta   90.00
_cell.angle_gamma   90.00
#
_symmetry.space_group_name_H-M   'P 1'
#
loop_
_entity.id
_entity.type
_entity.pdbx_description
1 polymer ?
#
loop_
_entity_poly.entity_id
_entity_poly.type
_entity_poly.pdbx_seq_one_letter_code
_entity_poly.pdbx_strand_id
1 'polypeptide(L)'
;MKFRTPGQLESYFKEEEGFGNPNDREGWFSLSDYAEKIKKLPANIDVRGNPYKLVEEGKKHIQLLERFCNDLSDQFRNTFFSLIEEYKERKEIPQKIIDFLEKKNLTLPKFTIAHGRHAKELLIDIELYDESGESEEGDEYVDNDFVLVFQLPTHLARLWWKGGANDWGEGGVDINDTFIEWGFFYRKLMPIVWEKLGEFENEYGIDFRRINDIGQHDPEKYYYAWYTDVWDKDYDYDK
;
A
#
# COMPACT_ATOMS: atom_id res chain seq x y z
N MET A 1 17.64 -11.37 -4.43
CA MET A 1 17.28 -9.99 -3.99
C MET A 1 18.15 -8.96 -4.73
N LYS A 2 17.64 -8.34 -5.81
CA LYS A 2 18.34 -7.22 -6.47
C LYS A 2 17.78 -5.92 -5.89
N PHE A 3 18.32 -5.45 -4.77
CA PHE A 3 18.14 -4.06 -4.38
C PHE A 3 18.81 -3.20 -5.45
N ARG A 4 18.02 -2.52 -6.29
CA ARG A 4 18.56 -1.45 -7.13
C ARG A 4 19.14 -0.41 -6.16
N THR A 5 20.43 -0.14 -6.30
CA THR A 5 21.22 0.68 -5.37
C THR A 5 20.57 2.04 -5.05
N PRO A 6 20.58 2.50 -3.78
CA PRO A 6 19.95 3.75 -3.34
C PRO A 6 20.34 5.01 -4.15
N GLY A 7 21.60 5.10 -4.58
CA GLY A 7 22.13 6.32 -5.20
C GLY A 7 21.58 6.68 -6.59
N GLN A 8 21.10 5.71 -7.39
CA GLN A 8 20.54 5.99 -8.72
C GLN A 8 19.07 6.44 -8.66
N LEU A 9 18.33 6.01 -7.63
CA LEU A 9 16.95 6.43 -7.41
C LEU A 9 16.91 7.85 -6.84
N GLU A 10 17.87 8.21 -5.99
CA GLU A 10 17.90 9.52 -5.34
C GLU A 10 17.99 10.69 -6.33
N SER A 11 18.81 10.58 -7.39
CA SER A 11 18.92 11.65 -8.40
C SER A 11 17.64 11.82 -9.22
N TYR A 12 16.98 10.72 -9.59
CA TYR A 12 15.71 10.76 -10.33
C TYR A 12 14.60 11.42 -9.51
N PHE A 13 14.47 11.02 -8.23
CA PHE A 13 13.45 11.59 -7.37
C PHE A 13 13.78 13.00 -6.90
N LYS A 14 15.06 13.40 -6.81
CA LYS A 14 15.45 14.79 -6.57
C LYS A 14 14.92 15.73 -7.67
N GLU A 15 14.94 15.28 -8.93
CA GLU A 15 14.39 16.02 -10.06
C GLU A 15 12.86 16.03 -10.06
N GLU A 16 12.19 14.90 -9.76
CA GLU A 16 10.72 14.84 -9.71
C GLU A 16 10.12 15.61 -8.52
N GLU A 17 10.74 15.50 -7.35
CA GLU A 17 10.37 16.22 -6.14
C GLU A 17 10.74 17.72 -6.26
N GLY A 18 11.72 18.06 -7.10
CA GLY A 18 12.03 19.42 -7.51
C GLY A 18 12.65 20.31 -6.42
N PHE A 19 13.32 19.74 -5.41
CA PHE A 19 13.84 20.47 -4.24
C PHE A 19 15.33 20.87 -4.35
N GLY A 20 15.78 21.27 -5.54
CA GLY A 20 17.16 21.70 -5.76
C GLY A 20 17.49 23.09 -5.20
N ASN A 21 16.49 23.90 -4.83
CA ASN A 21 16.69 25.30 -4.47
C ASN A 21 16.23 25.61 -3.03
N PRO A 22 17.10 26.12 -2.15
CA PRO A 22 16.74 26.58 -0.80
C PRO A 22 15.59 27.61 -0.75
N ASN A 23 15.33 28.30 -1.85
CA ASN A 23 14.27 29.30 -1.99
C ASN A 23 12.89 28.70 -2.35
N ASP A 24 12.75 27.39 -2.54
CA ASP A 24 11.46 26.73 -2.84
C ASP A 24 10.50 26.67 -1.64
N ARG A 25 10.85 27.32 -0.51
CA ARG A 25 10.08 27.35 0.75
C ARG A 25 8.86 28.29 0.71
N GLU A 26 8.73 29.14 -0.30
CA GLU A 26 7.66 30.14 -0.32
C GLU A 26 6.34 29.59 -0.88
N GLY A 27 5.31 29.56 -0.02
CA GLY A 27 3.93 29.29 -0.39
C GLY A 27 3.06 29.07 0.84
N TRP A 28 2.06 29.93 1.03
CA TRP A 28 1.05 29.77 2.09
C TRP A 28 -0.13 28.95 1.57
N PHE A 29 -0.50 27.91 2.31
CA PHE A 29 -1.64 27.04 2.00
C PHE A 29 -2.33 26.58 3.27
N SER A 30 -3.64 26.38 3.16
CA SER A 30 -4.45 25.80 4.22
C SER A 30 -4.60 24.29 4.00
N LEU A 31 -3.96 23.49 4.87
CA LEU A 31 -4.13 22.04 4.92
C LEU A 31 -5.59 21.58 4.95
N SER A 32 -6.48 22.43 5.48
CA SER A 32 -7.92 22.18 5.46
C SER A 32 -8.44 21.84 4.07
N ASP A 33 -7.97 22.52 3.04
CA ASP A 33 -8.53 22.38 1.69
C ASP A 33 -8.04 21.09 1.03
N TYR A 34 -6.80 20.70 1.30
CA TYR A 34 -6.21 19.44 0.85
C TYR A 34 -6.82 18.24 1.61
N ALA A 35 -6.96 18.35 2.93
CA ALA A 35 -7.62 17.34 3.76
C ALA A 35 -9.06 17.11 3.30
N GLU A 36 -9.83 18.17 3.03
CA GLU A 36 -11.22 18.06 2.56
C GLU A 36 -11.34 17.48 1.14
N LYS A 37 -10.35 17.69 0.26
CA LYS A 37 -10.34 17.09 -1.08
C LYS A 37 -10.06 15.58 -1.02
N ILE A 38 -9.02 15.15 -0.31
CA ILE A 38 -8.62 13.74 -0.29
C ILE A 38 -9.55 12.89 0.57
N LYS A 39 -10.17 13.44 1.62
CA LYS A 39 -11.25 12.76 2.37
C LYS A 39 -12.37 12.24 1.46
N LYS A 40 -12.54 12.83 0.27
CA LYS A 40 -13.58 12.46 -0.70
C LYS A 40 -13.08 11.49 -1.78
N LEU A 41 -11.78 11.18 -1.83
CA LEU A 41 -11.25 10.24 -2.80
C LEU A 41 -11.65 8.81 -2.39
N PRO A 42 -12.28 8.04 -3.29
CA PRO A 42 -12.62 6.65 -3.01
C PRO A 42 -11.35 5.79 -2.93
N ALA A 43 -11.47 4.62 -2.31
CA ALA A 43 -10.43 3.60 -2.38
C ALA A 43 -10.10 3.24 -3.84
N ASN A 44 -8.82 3.03 -4.12
CA ASN A 44 -8.36 2.66 -5.46
C ASN A 44 -8.39 1.14 -5.62
N ILE A 45 -9.56 0.60 -5.94
CA ILE A 45 -9.83 -0.84 -6.03
C ILE A 45 -10.06 -1.22 -7.50
N ASP A 46 -9.25 -2.15 -8.01
CA ASP A 46 -9.43 -2.80 -9.30
C ASP A 46 -9.93 -4.24 -9.09
N VAL A 47 -11.13 -4.57 -9.56
CA VAL A 47 -11.70 -5.92 -9.44
C VAL A 47 -11.60 -6.65 -10.78
N ARG A 48 -10.78 -7.70 -10.85
CA ARG A 48 -10.55 -8.52 -12.03
C ARG A 48 -11.41 -9.77 -12.01
N GLY A 49 -12.32 -9.85 -12.98
CA GLY A 49 -13.30 -10.93 -13.12
C GLY A 49 -14.72 -10.38 -13.20
N ASN A 50 -15.72 -11.26 -13.27
CA ASN A 50 -17.12 -10.85 -13.28
C ASN A 50 -17.79 -11.27 -11.95
N PRO A 51 -17.96 -10.34 -11.00
CA PRO A 51 -18.61 -10.62 -9.71
C PRO A 51 -20.02 -11.19 -9.84
N TYR A 52 -20.74 -10.84 -10.92
CA TYR A 52 -22.11 -11.30 -11.17
C TYR A 52 -22.18 -12.77 -11.60
N LYS A 53 -21.04 -13.37 -11.99
CA LYS A 53 -20.96 -14.80 -12.33
C LYS A 53 -20.58 -15.68 -11.12
N LEU A 54 -20.28 -15.06 -9.98
CA LEU A 54 -19.97 -15.80 -8.77
C LEU A 54 -21.23 -16.35 -8.11
N VAL A 55 -21.06 -17.46 -7.42
CA VAL A 55 -22.04 -17.95 -6.43
C VAL A 55 -22.11 -16.97 -5.24
N GLU A 56 -23.13 -17.12 -4.39
CA GLU A 56 -23.37 -16.18 -3.30
C GLU A 56 -22.19 -16.07 -2.33
N GLU A 57 -21.48 -17.17 -2.08
CA GLU A 57 -20.26 -17.22 -1.26
C GLU A 57 -19.17 -16.33 -1.86
N GLY A 58 -18.92 -16.43 -3.17
CA GLY A 58 -17.93 -15.59 -3.85
C GLY A 58 -18.31 -14.11 -3.89
N LYS A 59 -19.61 -13.79 -3.97
CA LYS A 59 -20.08 -12.39 -3.86
C LYS A 59 -19.83 -11.82 -2.48
N LYS A 60 -20.12 -12.59 -1.42
CA LYS A 60 -19.83 -12.19 -0.03
C LYS A 60 -18.34 -11.97 0.19
N HIS A 61 -17.49 -12.82 -0.39
CA HIS A 61 -16.05 -12.69 -0.32
C HIS A 61 -15.57 -11.36 -0.96
N ILE A 62 -16.01 -11.06 -2.19
CA ILE A 62 -15.68 -9.77 -2.82
C ILE A 62 -16.14 -8.58 -1.97
N GLN A 63 -17.38 -8.62 -1.47
CA GLN A 63 -17.91 -7.54 -0.62
C GLN A 63 -17.05 -7.34 0.64
N LEU A 64 -16.54 -8.42 1.23
CA LEU A 64 -15.68 -8.34 2.40
C LEU A 64 -14.29 -7.78 2.07
N LEU A 65 -13.70 -8.16 0.93
CA LEU A 65 -12.45 -7.59 0.44
C LEU A 65 -12.59 -6.12 0.06
N GLU A 66 -13.68 -5.74 -0.62
CA GLU A 66 -13.97 -4.35 -0.93
C GLU A 66 -14.12 -3.53 0.35
N ARG A 67 -14.80 -4.06 1.36
CA ARG A 67 -14.90 -3.43 2.68
C ARG A 67 -13.52 -3.26 3.32
N PHE A 68 -12.70 -4.31 3.35
CA PHE A 68 -11.32 -4.25 3.84
C PHE A 68 -10.53 -3.13 3.15
N CYS A 69 -10.58 -3.07 1.81
CA CYS A 69 -9.86 -2.08 1.03
C CYS A 69 -10.34 -0.65 1.32
N ASN A 70 -11.64 -0.44 1.50
CA ASN A 70 -12.20 0.86 1.87
C ASN A 70 -11.79 1.27 3.29
N ASP A 71 -11.97 0.39 4.28
CA ASP A 71 -11.63 0.67 5.68
C ASP A 71 -10.13 0.93 5.85
N LEU A 72 -9.28 0.15 5.17
CA LEU A 72 -7.83 0.39 5.14
C LEU A 72 -7.49 1.71 4.45
N SER A 73 -8.10 2.02 3.31
CA SER A 73 -7.86 3.30 2.61
C SER A 73 -8.19 4.50 3.48
N ASP A 74 -9.31 4.43 4.21
CA ASP A 74 -9.77 5.50 5.08
C ASP A 74 -8.81 5.71 6.25
N GLN A 75 -8.40 4.63 6.93
CA GLN A 75 -7.46 4.72 8.04
C GLN A 75 -6.07 5.15 7.58
N PHE A 76 -5.57 4.60 6.47
CA PHE A 76 -4.29 4.97 5.88
C PHE A 76 -4.24 6.45 5.54
N ARG A 77 -5.30 6.97 4.90
CA ARG A 77 -5.44 8.39 4.57
C ARG A 77 -5.42 9.26 5.83
N ASN A 78 -6.25 8.93 6.82
CA ASN A 78 -6.38 9.72 8.04
C ASN A 78 -5.05 9.78 8.82
N THR A 79 -4.33 8.67 8.90
CA THR A 79 -3.00 8.65 9.51
C THR A 79 -2.00 9.42 8.67
N PHE A 80 -1.99 9.25 7.34
CA PHE A 80 -1.10 10.02 6.46
C PHE A 80 -1.25 11.53 6.72
N PHE A 81 -2.49 12.01 6.83
CA PHE A 81 -2.78 13.40 7.16
C PHE A 81 -2.27 13.82 8.53
N SER A 82 -2.55 13.02 9.56
CA SER A 82 -2.08 13.29 10.91
C SER A 82 -0.55 13.38 10.96
N LEU A 83 0.14 12.57 10.16
CA LEU A 83 1.60 12.61 10.02
C LEU A 83 2.09 13.86 9.28
N ILE A 84 1.36 14.37 8.28
CA ILE A 84 1.69 15.66 7.66
C ILE A 84 1.59 16.78 8.70
N GLU A 85 0.53 16.81 9.52
CA GLU A 85 0.35 17.82 10.57
C GLU A 85 1.48 17.74 11.60
N GLU A 86 1.77 16.54 12.11
CA GLU A 86 2.89 16.32 13.04
C GLU A 86 4.24 16.75 12.42
N TYR A 87 4.45 16.45 11.14
CA TYR A 87 5.65 16.85 10.43
C TYR A 87 5.75 18.38 10.29
N LYS A 88 4.62 19.09 10.15
CA LYS A 88 4.59 20.57 10.14
C LYS A 88 5.00 21.19 11.46
N GLU A 89 4.61 20.60 12.58
CA GLU A 89 5.00 21.09 13.91
C GLU A 89 6.53 21.01 14.11
N ARG A 90 7.16 20.02 13.47
CA ARG A 90 8.61 19.83 13.50
C ARG A 90 9.33 20.72 12.48
N LYS A 91 8.69 20.98 11.33
CA LYS A 91 9.33 21.66 10.19
C LYS A 91 8.33 22.25 9.20
N GLU A 92 8.63 23.43 8.67
CA GLU A 92 7.83 24.02 7.58
C GLU A 92 7.87 23.13 6.32
N ILE A 93 6.69 22.71 5.83
CA ILE A 93 6.52 21.94 4.60
C ILE A 93 6.22 22.92 3.45
N PRO A 94 7.12 23.06 2.46
CA PRO A 94 6.86 23.86 1.27
C PRO A 94 5.59 23.46 0.53
N GLN A 95 4.86 24.43 -0.02
CA GLN A 95 3.60 24.15 -0.72
C GLN A 95 3.73 23.17 -1.89
N LYS A 96 4.86 23.24 -2.60
CA LYS A 96 5.19 22.36 -3.72
C LYS A 96 5.19 20.86 -3.31
N ILE A 97 5.49 20.53 -2.05
CA ILE A 97 5.37 19.15 -1.52
C ILE A 97 3.91 18.72 -1.49
N ILE A 98 3.03 19.55 -0.96
CA ILE A 98 1.60 19.24 -0.85
C ILE A 98 0.98 19.12 -2.25
N ASP A 99 1.30 20.05 -3.15
CA ASP A 99 0.87 19.98 -4.55
C ASP A 99 1.36 18.72 -5.25
N PHE A 100 2.59 18.29 -4.95
CA PHE A 100 3.16 17.05 -5.47
C PHE A 100 2.39 15.82 -4.96
N LEU A 101 2.10 15.76 -3.65
CA LEU A 101 1.31 14.70 -3.04
C LEU A 101 -0.11 14.62 -3.64
N GLU A 102 -0.76 15.76 -3.87
CA GLU A 102 -2.09 15.85 -4.53
C GLU A 102 -2.02 15.32 -5.96
N LYS A 103 -1.12 15.90 -6.77
CA LYS A 103 -1.01 15.62 -8.19
C LYS A 103 -0.68 14.16 -8.48
N LYS A 104 0.10 13.52 -7.61
CA LYS A 104 0.57 12.14 -7.77
C LYS A 104 -0.29 11.11 -7.02
N ASN A 105 -1.35 11.55 -6.32
CA ASN A 105 -2.24 10.70 -5.51
C ASN A 105 -1.47 9.76 -4.57
N LEU A 106 -0.52 10.30 -3.81
CA LEU A 106 0.44 9.50 -3.03
C LEU A 106 -0.05 9.17 -1.61
N THR A 107 -1.32 9.40 -1.32
CA THR A 107 -1.93 9.26 0.01
C THR A 107 -2.79 8.01 0.15
N LEU A 108 -3.04 7.29 -0.94
CA LEU A 108 -3.89 6.11 -0.94
C LEU A 108 -3.17 4.91 -1.54
N PRO A 109 -3.24 3.73 -0.90
CA PRO A 109 -2.80 2.50 -1.53
C PRO A 109 -3.70 2.11 -2.71
N LYS A 110 -3.16 1.26 -3.58
CA LYS A 110 -3.91 0.62 -4.66
C LYS A 110 -4.15 -0.84 -4.31
N PHE A 111 -5.33 -1.33 -4.63
CA PHE A 111 -5.73 -2.72 -4.46
C PHE A 111 -6.12 -3.32 -5.81
N THR A 112 -5.80 -4.60 -5.98
CA THR A 112 -6.36 -5.43 -7.05
C THR A 112 -6.92 -6.69 -6.44
N ILE A 113 -8.22 -6.92 -6.62
CA ILE A 113 -8.93 -8.13 -6.21
C ILE A 113 -9.13 -8.97 -7.46
N ALA A 114 -8.70 -10.23 -7.46
CA ALA A 114 -8.86 -11.13 -8.58
C ALA A 114 -9.35 -12.51 -8.11
N HIS A 115 -10.01 -13.24 -9.01
CA HIS A 115 -10.54 -14.58 -8.72
C HIS A 115 -10.42 -15.53 -9.91
N GLY A 116 -10.23 -16.81 -9.64
CA GLY A 116 -10.13 -17.87 -10.64
C GLY A 116 -9.03 -17.57 -11.66
N ARG A 117 -9.30 -17.77 -12.96
CA ARG A 117 -8.30 -17.49 -14.00
C ARG A 117 -7.67 -16.10 -13.92
N HIS A 118 -8.41 -15.09 -13.47
CA HIS A 118 -7.90 -13.72 -13.37
C HIS A 118 -6.94 -13.53 -12.21
N ALA A 119 -7.07 -14.33 -11.15
CA ALA A 119 -6.09 -14.40 -10.07
C ALA A 119 -4.78 -15.00 -10.59
N LYS A 120 -4.85 -16.12 -11.32
CA LYS A 120 -3.67 -16.71 -11.99
C LYS A 120 -3.00 -15.72 -12.95
N GLU A 121 -3.75 -15.09 -13.84
CA GLU A 121 -3.25 -14.05 -14.76
C GLU A 121 -2.57 -12.91 -14.00
N LEU A 122 -3.16 -12.42 -12.90
CA LEU A 122 -2.58 -11.37 -12.07
C LEU A 122 -1.26 -11.79 -11.43
N LEU A 123 -1.18 -13.01 -10.90
CA LEU A 123 0.05 -13.52 -10.26
C LEU A 123 1.21 -13.66 -11.25
N ILE A 124 0.90 -14.00 -12.51
CA ILE A 124 1.86 -14.03 -13.62
C ILE A 124 2.28 -12.60 -14.00
N ASP A 125 1.32 -11.68 -14.15
CA ASP A 125 1.59 -10.26 -14.49
C ASP A 125 2.56 -9.60 -13.49
N ILE A 126 2.42 -9.94 -12.21
CA ILE A 126 3.25 -9.40 -11.13
C ILE A 126 4.50 -10.25 -10.85
N GLU A 127 4.77 -11.27 -11.66
CA GLU A 127 5.96 -12.13 -11.58
C GLU A 127 6.12 -12.86 -10.24
N LEU A 128 5.01 -13.22 -9.58
CA LEU A 128 5.04 -14.17 -8.46
C LEU A 128 4.88 -15.62 -8.93
N TYR A 129 4.29 -15.80 -10.11
CA TYR A 129 4.04 -17.08 -10.75
C TYR A 129 4.63 -17.07 -12.15
N ASP A 130 5.09 -18.23 -12.63
CA ASP A 130 5.53 -18.39 -14.02
C ASP A 130 4.36 -18.62 -14.98
N GLU A 131 4.63 -18.68 -16.29
CA GLU A 131 3.58 -18.89 -17.31
C GLU A 131 2.83 -20.22 -17.16
N SER A 132 3.43 -21.21 -16.48
CA SER A 132 2.78 -22.49 -16.19
C SER A 132 1.77 -22.36 -15.03
N GLY A 133 1.94 -21.37 -14.17
CA GLY A 133 1.12 -21.13 -12.99
C GLY A 133 1.68 -21.79 -11.74
N GLU A 134 3.00 -21.95 -11.68
CA GLU A 134 3.71 -22.40 -10.49
C GLU A 134 4.48 -21.22 -9.87
N SER A 135 4.53 -21.14 -8.54
CA SER A 135 5.41 -20.22 -7.85
C SER A 135 6.86 -20.75 -7.84
N GLU A 136 7.84 -19.90 -7.57
CA GLU A 136 9.24 -20.35 -7.40
C GLU A 136 9.42 -21.39 -6.27
N GLU A 137 8.48 -21.45 -5.33
CA GLU A 137 8.49 -22.38 -4.20
C GLU A 137 7.71 -23.69 -4.45
N GLY A 138 7.07 -23.82 -5.63
CA GLY A 138 6.31 -25.01 -6.01
C GLY A 138 4.88 -25.06 -5.47
N ASP A 139 4.34 -23.93 -5.01
CA ASP A 139 2.92 -23.83 -4.65
C ASP A 139 2.06 -23.79 -5.91
N GLU A 140 1.19 -24.79 -6.06
CA GLU A 140 0.23 -24.84 -7.17
C GLU A 140 -0.95 -23.91 -6.88
N TYR A 141 -1.26 -23.02 -7.83
CA TYR A 141 -2.47 -22.20 -7.76
C TYR A 141 -3.72 -23.09 -7.75
N VAL A 142 -4.64 -22.88 -6.79
CA VAL A 142 -5.90 -23.62 -6.75
C VAL A 142 -6.97 -22.85 -7.51
N ASP A 143 -7.61 -23.53 -8.47
CA ASP A 143 -8.74 -22.96 -9.22
C ASP A 143 -9.85 -22.54 -8.24
N ASN A 144 -10.24 -21.26 -8.31
CA ASN A 144 -11.20 -20.51 -7.46
C ASN A 144 -10.61 -19.76 -6.27
N ASP A 145 -9.29 -19.67 -6.14
CA ASP A 145 -8.70 -18.78 -5.13
C ASP A 145 -8.99 -17.31 -5.44
N PHE A 146 -9.29 -16.56 -4.37
CA PHE A 146 -9.26 -15.11 -4.37
C PHE A 146 -7.85 -14.64 -4.06
N VAL A 147 -7.41 -13.63 -4.82
CA VAL A 147 -6.13 -12.98 -4.62
C VAL A 147 -6.37 -11.50 -4.39
N LEU A 148 -5.80 -10.97 -3.31
CA LEU A 148 -5.71 -9.54 -3.05
C LEU A 148 -4.27 -9.10 -3.22
N VAL A 149 -4.04 -8.16 -4.13
CA VAL A 149 -2.76 -7.45 -4.28
C VAL A 149 -2.88 -6.06 -3.69
N PHE A 150 -1.97 -5.71 -2.79
CA PHE A 150 -1.80 -4.40 -2.21
C PHE A 150 -0.53 -3.75 -2.74
N GLN A 151 -0.66 -2.50 -3.16
CA GLN A 151 0.44 -1.67 -3.64
C GLN A 151 0.46 -0.34 -2.88
N LEU A 152 1.60 -0.05 -2.25
CA LEU A 152 1.85 1.26 -1.67
C LEU A 152 1.90 2.34 -2.75
N PRO A 153 1.58 3.60 -2.40
CA PRO A 153 1.96 4.74 -3.22
C PRO A 153 3.41 4.63 -3.69
N THR A 154 3.68 4.87 -4.97
CA THR A 154 4.98 4.59 -5.61
C THR A 154 6.18 5.16 -4.84
N HIS A 155 6.03 6.35 -4.26
CA HIS A 155 7.09 6.99 -3.48
C HIS A 155 7.34 6.28 -2.16
N LEU A 156 6.30 5.90 -1.42
CA LEU A 156 6.44 5.07 -0.22
C LEU A 156 7.07 3.72 -0.54
N ALA A 157 6.68 3.09 -1.66
CA ALA A 157 7.21 1.80 -2.08
C ALA A 157 8.72 1.86 -2.43
N ARG A 158 9.20 2.97 -3.00
CA ARG A 158 10.59 3.13 -3.48
C ARG A 158 11.53 3.81 -2.50
N LEU A 159 11.00 4.70 -1.65
CA LEU A 159 11.76 5.61 -0.81
C LEU A 159 11.53 5.36 0.69
N TRP A 160 11.02 4.19 1.08
CA TRP A 160 10.80 3.81 2.48
C TRP A 160 12.06 3.93 3.37
N TRP A 161 13.26 3.96 2.79
CA TRP A 161 14.54 4.12 3.49
C TRP A 161 14.96 5.58 3.70
N LYS A 162 14.32 6.53 3.01
CA LYS A 162 14.71 7.95 2.96
C LYS A 162 14.13 8.71 4.15
N GLY A 163 14.97 9.10 5.12
CA GLY A 163 14.55 9.82 6.34
C GLY A 163 14.01 8.93 7.46
N GLY A 164 13.68 9.54 8.60
CA GLY A 164 13.20 8.86 9.81
C GLY A 164 14.29 8.08 10.56
N ALA A 165 15.56 8.45 10.38
CA ALA A 165 16.71 7.81 11.04
C ALA A 165 16.61 7.91 12.58
N ASN A 166 16.03 9.01 13.09
CA ASN A 166 15.80 9.22 14.52
C ASN A 166 14.83 8.17 15.14
N ASP A 167 13.97 7.54 14.34
CA ASP A 167 13.00 6.55 14.83
C ASP A 167 13.51 5.10 14.74
N TRP A 168 14.45 4.77 13.83
CA TRP A 168 14.87 3.38 13.52
C TRP A 168 16.38 3.15 13.40
N GLY A 169 17.23 4.10 13.84
CA GLY A 169 18.68 3.93 13.84
C GLY A 169 19.26 3.72 12.44
N GLU A 170 20.03 2.65 12.23
CA GLU A 170 20.77 2.37 10.97
C GLU A 170 19.86 2.08 9.75
N GLY A 171 18.55 1.85 9.94
CA GLY A 171 17.58 1.57 8.87
C GLY A 171 16.97 2.80 8.18
N GLY A 172 17.44 4.00 8.52
CA GLY A 172 17.04 5.26 7.87
C GLY A 172 18.27 6.07 7.48
N VAL A 173 18.20 6.74 6.33
CA VAL A 173 19.24 7.69 5.91
C VAL A 173 18.82 9.09 6.35
N ASP A 174 19.68 9.77 7.09
CA ASP A 174 19.51 11.19 7.40
C ASP A 174 19.63 12.01 6.11
N ILE A 175 18.58 12.76 5.80
CA ILE A 175 18.48 13.60 4.59
C ILE A 175 18.63 15.09 4.90
N ASN A 176 19.24 15.43 6.05
CA ASN A 176 19.55 16.79 6.49
C ASN A 176 18.35 17.74 6.36
N ASP A 177 17.15 17.24 6.62
CA ASP A 177 15.91 18.02 6.60
C ASP A 177 15.73 18.87 5.32
N THR A 178 16.09 18.36 4.14
CA THR A 178 15.87 19.08 2.87
C THR A 178 14.78 18.47 1.99
N PHE A 179 14.37 17.23 2.28
CA PHE A 179 13.39 16.49 1.48
C PHE A 179 12.26 15.91 2.37
N ILE A 180 11.28 15.25 1.74
CA ILE A 180 10.25 14.46 2.44
C ILE A 180 10.93 13.23 3.05
N GLU A 181 10.74 13.01 4.35
CA GLU A 181 11.17 11.81 5.05
C GLU A 181 10.19 10.65 4.80
N TRP A 182 10.18 10.10 3.59
CA TRP A 182 9.29 8.98 3.22
C TRP A 182 9.39 7.77 4.16
N GLY A 183 10.57 7.54 4.77
CA GLY A 183 10.75 6.51 5.78
C GLY A 183 9.99 6.77 7.07
N PHE A 184 9.81 8.03 7.49
CA PHE A 184 8.95 8.38 8.63
C PHE A 184 7.50 7.98 8.36
N PHE A 185 6.96 8.38 7.21
CA PHE A 185 5.60 8.04 6.80
C PHE A 185 5.40 6.52 6.68
N TYR A 186 6.31 5.85 5.97
CA TYR A 186 6.26 4.40 5.78
C TYR A 186 6.16 3.67 7.13
N ARG A 187 7.03 3.98 8.09
CA ARG A 187 7.09 3.31 9.41
C ARG A 187 5.82 3.50 10.23
N LYS A 188 5.11 4.61 10.05
CA LYS A 188 3.86 4.91 10.76
C LYS A 188 2.62 4.35 10.05
N LEU A 189 2.69 4.17 8.73
CA LEU A 189 1.58 3.68 7.92
C LEU A 189 1.53 2.15 7.84
N MET A 190 2.67 1.47 7.82
CA MET A 190 2.67 0.01 7.73
C MET A 190 2.01 -0.73 8.90
N PRO A 191 2.15 -0.29 10.18
CA PRO A 191 1.42 -0.92 11.28
C PRO A 191 -0.09 -0.98 11.05
N ILE A 192 -0.68 0.06 10.45
CA ILE A 192 -2.11 0.12 10.15
C ILE A 192 -2.54 -0.98 9.18
N VAL A 193 -1.69 -1.31 8.19
CA VAL A 193 -1.96 -2.40 7.25
C VAL A 193 -2.06 -3.72 7.99
N TRP A 194 -1.10 -4.00 8.88
CA TRP A 194 -1.07 -5.24 9.66
C TRP A 194 -2.17 -5.32 10.71
N GLU A 195 -2.45 -4.22 11.40
CA GLU A 195 -3.56 -4.14 12.35
C GLU A 195 -4.91 -4.37 11.67
N LYS A 196 -5.12 -3.80 10.48
CA LYS A 196 -6.37 -3.97 9.73
C LYS A 196 -6.54 -5.39 9.19
N LEU A 197 -5.46 -6.04 8.76
CA LEU A 197 -5.49 -7.47 8.40
C LEU A 197 -5.93 -8.31 9.60
N GLY A 198 -5.28 -8.13 10.75
CA GLY A 198 -5.62 -8.86 11.97
C GLY A 198 -7.03 -8.56 12.48
N GLU A 199 -7.52 -7.33 12.36
CA GLU A 199 -8.93 -6.99 12.65
C GLU A 199 -9.87 -7.78 11.75
N PHE A 200 -9.61 -7.85 10.45
CA PHE A 200 -10.50 -8.54 9.52
C PHE A 200 -10.51 -10.05 9.70
N GLU A 201 -9.35 -10.64 9.96
CA GLU A 201 -9.23 -12.05 10.37
C GLU A 201 -10.06 -12.33 11.64
N ASN A 202 -9.88 -11.50 12.67
CA ASN A 202 -10.48 -11.73 13.99
C ASN A 202 -11.94 -11.28 14.13
N GLU A 203 -12.44 -10.37 13.30
CA GLU A 203 -13.81 -9.82 13.39
C GLU A 203 -14.72 -10.28 12.26
N TYR A 204 -14.19 -10.46 11.04
CA TYR A 204 -15.02 -10.80 9.87
C TYR A 204 -14.79 -12.19 9.28
N GLY A 205 -13.78 -12.94 9.75
CA GLY A 205 -13.61 -14.35 9.38
C GLY A 205 -13.04 -14.56 7.99
N ILE A 206 -12.09 -13.71 7.58
CA ILE A 206 -11.36 -13.81 6.32
C ILE A 206 -9.88 -14.08 6.59
N ASP A 207 -9.28 -15.03 5.89
CA ASP A 207 -7.83 -15.27 5.91
C ASP A 207 -7.08 -14.33 4.99
N PHE A 208 -5.84 -14.03 5.34
CA PHE A 208 -4.87 -13.47 4.42
C PHE A 208 -3.57 -14.28 4.47
N ARG A 209 -3.48 -15.31 3.62
CA ARG A 209 -2.23 -16.07 3.45
C ARG A 209 -1.31 -15.35 2.48
N ARG A 210 -0.20 -14.82 3.01
CA ARG A 210 0.78 -14.08 2.22
C ARG A 210 1.43 -14.98 1.16
N ILE A 211 1.48 -14.49 -0.07
CA ILE A 211 2.05 -15.20 -1.25
C ILE A 211 3.54 -14.86 -1.42
N ASN A 212 3.88 -13.58 -1.31
CA ASN A 212 5.26 -13.12 -1.51
C ASN A 212 6.08 -13.17 -0.22
N ASP A 213 7.36 -13.48 -0.33
CA ASP A 213 8.30 -13.59 0.78
C ASP A 213 8.56 -12.29 1.53
N ILE A 214 9.11 -12.39 2.74
CA ILE A 214 9.57 -11.23 3.52
C ILE A 214 10.62 -10.47 2.71
N GLY A 215 10.33 -9.20 2.42
CA GLY A 215 11.20 -8.33 1.62
C GLY A 215 11.10 -8.53 0.11
N GLN A 216 10.36 -9.53 -0.38
CA GLN A 216 10.08 -9.72 -1.80
C GLN A 216 8.93 -8.79 -2.23
N HIS A 217 9.25 -7.71 -2.93
CA HIS A 217 8.24 -6.81 -3.51
C HIS A 217 8.81 -6.12 -4.75
N ASP A 218 7.92 -5.68 -5.63
CA ASP A 218 8.26 -4.82 -6.77
C ASP A 218 7.49 -3.50 -6.64
N PRO A 219 8.16 -2.37 -6.35
CA PRO A 219 7.53 -1.06 -6.20
C PRO A 219 6.71 -0.57 -7.42
N GLU A 220 6.81 -1.23 -8.58
CA GLU A 220 6.01 -0.96 -9.78
C GLU A 220 4.78 -1.85 -9.91
N LYS A 221 4.74 -3.01 -9.25
CA LYS A 221 3.76 -4.07 -9.51
C LYS A 221 2.97 -4.48 -8.27
N TYR A 222 3.65 -4.76 -7.16
CA TYR A 222 3.03 -5.20 -5.91
C TYR A 222 3.92 -4.90 -4.70
N TYR A 223 3.28 -4.65 -3.56
CA TYR A 223 3.96 -4.61 -2.27
C TYR A 223 3.69 -5.88 -1.47
N TYR A 224 2.43 -6.26 -1.36
CA TYR A 224 2.00 -7.54 -0.80
C TYR A 224 0.95 -8.18 -1.70
N ALA A 225 0.95 -9.50 -1.73
CA ALA A 225 -0.09 -10.31 -2.34
C ALA A 225 -0.52 -11.39 -1.33
N TRP A 226 -1.83 -11.62 -1.25
CA TRP A 226 -2.41 -12.64 -0.38
C TRP A 226 -3.39 -13.50 -1.15
N TYR A 227 -3.35 -14.80 -0.86
CA TYR A 227 -4.53 -15.64 -1.01
C TYR A 227 -5.49 -15.30 0.11
N THR A 228 -6.77 -15.18 -0.24
CA THR A 228 -7.82 -14.90 0.73
C THR A 228 -8.86 -16.00 0.69
N ASP A 229 -9.39 -16.33 1.86
CA ASP A 229 -10.48 -17.29 2.02
C ASP A 229 -11.41 -16.82 3.13
N VAL A 230 -12.68 -17.22 3.11
CA VAL A 230 -13.66 -16.85 4.13
C VAL A 230 -14.08 -18.10 4.88
N TRP A 231 -13.88 -18.11 6.19
CA TRP A 231 -14.38 -19.17 7.06
C TRP A 231 -15.57 -18.68 7.89
N ASP A 232 -16.58 -19.55 8.00
CA ASP A 232 -17.70 -19.32 8.90
C ASP A 232 -17.21 -19.43 10.35
N LYS A 233 -17.25 -18.32 11.09
CA LYS A 233 -17.00 -18.34 12.55
C LYS A 233 -18.03 -19.11 13.34
N ASP A 234 -19.17 -19.42 12.71
CA ASP A 234 -20.25 -20.19 13.33
C ASP A 234 -19.96 -21.70 13.39
N TYR A 235 -18.86 -22.18 12.79
CA TYR A 235 -18.36 -23.54 13.02
C TYR A 235 -17.48 -23.58 14.26
N ASP A 236 -18.15 -23.61 15.42
CA ASP A 236 -17.56 -23.99 16.70
C ASP A 236 -17.00 -25.42 16.59
N TYR A 237 -15.67 -25.56 16.56
CA TYR A 237 -14.97 -26.85 16.49
C TYR A 237 -14.91 -27.57 17.85
N ASP A 238 -15.71 -27.14 18.84
CA ASP A 238 -15.90 -27.86 20.10
C ASP A 238 -17.09 -28.84 20.01
N LYS A 239 -16.86 -29.98 19.34
CA LYS A 239 -17.60 -31.23 19.58
C LYS A 239 -16.71 -32.48 19.50
#